data_AF-A0A7E6CLK8-F1
#
_entry.id   AF-A0A7E6CLK8-F1
#
_cell.length_a   1.000
_cell.length_b   1.000
_cell.length_c   1.000
_cell.angle_alpha   90.00
_cell.angle_beta   90.00
_cell.angle_gamma   90.00
#
_symmetry.space_group_name_H-M   'P 1'
#
loop_
_entity.id
_entity.type
_entity.pdbx_description
1 polymer ?
#
loop_
_entity_poly.entity_id
_entity_poly.type
_entity_poly.pdbx_seq_one_letter_code
_entity_poly.pdbx_strand_id
1 'polypeptide(L)'
;MWRWAQAVLRTPGTRLQLRRSVCTSPGFSQKAVTLSVTPRTGLADELLDIKVEGLGPRERVTLRASAGSYRGRLFHSQAHFESDGRGRLDLARQPALGGDFTGVEPMGLLWSLTPAGSEDPCHSQRPRGVLKTPLKVEVTVHPTPQQPEVPLGPALASAHVQRWFSSPQLSRTRLQTGSLRGVLLLPPGDGPFPGLIDMFGDGGLDESRASLLACRGFAALALPLFGYEDLPPIMKDLNLDYFEEAAKFVQSHPKGSGMLERNVLKIKSLTLGESEYRKWY
;
A
#
# COMPACT_ATOMS: atom_id res chain seq x y z
N MET A 1 -26.33 84.71 -10.75
CA MET A 1 -26.33 85.84 -11.70
C MET A 1 -25.24 85.61 -12.73
N TRP A 2 -25.67 85.52 -13.99
CA TRP A 2 -24.92 85.78 -15.24
C TRP A 2 -23.77 84.85 -15.68
N ARG A 3 -24.17 83.99 -16.63
CA ARG A 3 -23.41 83.33 -17.71
C ARG A 3 -22.72 84.33 -18.64
N TRP A 4 -21.54 84.00 -19.18
CA TRP A 4 -21.06 84.30 -20.55
C TRP A 4 -20.03 83.20 -20.94
N ALA A 5 -20.33 82.34 -21.92
CA ALA A 5 -19.95 82.37 -23.36
C ALA A 5 -18.51 81.84 -23.63
N GLN A 6 -18.35 80.56 -23.99
CA GLN A 6 -18.16 79.99 -25.35
C GLN A 6 -16.82 80.29 -26.02
N ALA A 7 -15.99 79.25 -26.21
CA ALA A 7 -15.09 79.13 -27.36
C ALA A 7 -14.79 77.65 -27.68
N VAL A 8 -14.81 77.34 -28.97
CA VAL A 8 -14.77 76.03 -29.62
C VAL A 8 -13.33 75.57 -29.87
N LEU A 9 -13.02 74.30 -29.62
CA LEU A 9 -11.94 73.59 -30.31
C LEU A 9 -12.40 72.18 -30.70
N ARG A 10 -12.61 71.98 -32.01
CA ARG A 10 -12.74 70.66 -32.64
C ARG A 10 -11.34 70.06 -32.79
N THR A 11 -11.11 68.88 -32.22
CA THR A 11 -10.00 67.99 -32.58
C THR A 11 -10.57 66.74 -33.25
N PRO A 12 -9.96 66.23 -34.34
CA PRO A 12 -10.40 64.97 -34.93
C PRO A 12 -9.88 63.80 -34.09
N GLY A 13 -10.80 63.03 -33.51
CA GLY A 13 -10.49 61.78 -32.83
C GLY A 13 -10.20 60.67 -33.84
N THR A 14 -8.94 60.26 -33.93
CA THR A 14 -8.51 59.08 -34.67
C THR A 14 -9.10 57.83 -34.02
N ARG A 15 -10.01 57.13 -34.72
CA ARG A 15 -10.53 55.81 -34.31
C ARG A 15 -9.42 54.77 -34.47
N LEU A 16 -8.72 54.46 -33.38
CA LEU A 16 -7.92 53.24 -33.26
C LEU A 16 -8.90 52.04 -33.23
N GLN A 17 -9.02 51.34 -34.35
CA GLN A 17 -9.67 50.04 -34.37
C GLN A 17 -8.77 49.03 -33.65
N LEU A 18 -9.15 48.65 -32.42
CA LEU A 18 -8.64 47.44 -31.80
C LEU A 18 -9.08 46.25 -32.65
N ARG A 19 -8.16 45.74 -33.49
CA ARG A 19 -8.27 44.38 -34.01
C ARG A 19 -8.18 43.44 -32.82
N ARG A 20 -9.33 42.90 -32.38
CA ARG A 20 -9.37 41.71 -31.53
C ARG A 20 -8.79 40.55 -32.33
N SER A 21 -7.52 40.23 -32.09
CA SER A 21 -6.96 38.94 -32.47
C SER A 21 -7.69 37.87 -31.66
N VAL A 22 -8.64 37.19 -32.31
CA VAL A 22 -9.24 35.97 -31.77
C VAL A 22 -8.21 34.87 -31.95
N CYS A 23 -7.38 34.66 -30.93
CA CYS A 23 -6.60 33.43 -30.80
C CYS A 23 -7.61 32.31 -30.53
N THR A 24 -8.02 31.61 -31.60
CA THR A 24 -8.73 30.35 -31.48
C THR A 24 -7.70 29.30 -31.10
N SER A 25 -7.46 29.14 -29.80
CA SER A 25 -6.82 27.93 -29.28
C SER A 25 -7.72 26.75 -29.68
N PRO A 26 -7.19 25.69 -30.31
CA PRO A 26 -7.98 24.48 -30.49
C PRO A 26 -8.35 23.98 -29.10
N GLY A 27 -9.63 24.05 -28.78
CA GLY A 27 -10.18 23.48 -27.57
C GLY A 27 -10.02 21.97 -27.65
N PHE A 28 -8.86 21.46 -27.20
CA PHE A 28 -8.79 20.10 -26.76
C PHE A 28 -9.83 19.97 -25.66
N SER A 29 -10.91 19.25 -25.95
CA SER A 29 -11.80 18.73 -24.92
C SER A 29 -10.94 17.83 -24.06
N GLN A 30 -10.31 18.40 -23.02
CA GLN A 30 -9.56 17.64 -22.04
C GLN A 30 -10.59 16.72 -21.38
N LYS A 31 -10.52 15.43 -21.72
CA LYS A 31 -11.23 14.41 -20.96
C LYS A 31 -10.76 14.54 -19.52
N ALA A 32 -11.70 14.50 -18.58
CA ALA A 32 -11.35 14.44 -17.17
C ALA A 32 -10.46 13.22 -16.93
N VAL A 33 -9.34 13.42 -16.23
CA VAL A 33 -8.45 12.33 -15.84
C VAL A 33 -9.21 11.40 -14.90
N THR A 34 -9.13 10.10 -15.17
CA THR A 34 -9.80 9.07 -14.37
C THR A 34 -8.76 8.10 -13.84
N LEU A 35 -8.83 7.81 -12.54
CA LEU A 35 -8.00 6.81 -11.88
C LEU A 35 -8.89 5.63 -11.48
N SER A 36 -8.54 4.45 -11.96
CA SER A 36 -9.19 3.18 -11.60
C SER A 36 -8.21 2.30 -10.84
N VAL A 37 -8.67 1.74 -9.72
CA VAL A 37 -7.91 0.82 -8.89
C VAL A 37 -8.80 -0.35 -8.52
N THR A 38 -8.42 -1.55 -8.93
CA THR A 38 -9.23 -2.77 -8.76
C THR A 38 -8.39 -3.90 -8.17
N PRO A 39 -8.90 -4.67 -7.19
CA PRO A 39 -10.18 -4.46 -6.49
C PRO A 39 -10.11 -3.27 -5.53
N ARG A 40 -11.26 -2.61 -5.26
CA ARG A 40 -11.33 -1.52 -4.26
C ARG A 40 -11.11 -2.03 -2.84
N THR A 41 -11.59 -3.22 -2.54
CA THR A 41 -11.40 -3.89 -1.25
C THR A 41 -10.86 -5.28 -1.52
N GLY A 42 -9.82 -5.68 -0.81
CA GLY A 42 -9.17 -6.97 -1.00
C GLY A 42 -8.17 -7.25 0.12
N LEU A 43 -7.52 -8.41 0.05
CA LEU A 43 -6.44 -8.72 0.99
C LEU A 43 -5.21 -7.86 0.69
N ALA A 44 -4.36 -7.68 1.70
CA ALA A 44 -3.15 -6.86 1.58
C ALA A 44 -2.10 -7.47 0.64
N ASP A 45 -2.12 -8.79 0.45
CA ASP A 45 -1.28 -9.55 -0.48
C ASP A 45 -1.97 -9.76 -1.85
N GLU A 46 -3.13 -9.15 -2.08
CA GLU A 46 -3.84 -9.23 -3.35
C GLU A 46 -3.38 -8.11 -4.30
N LEU A 47 -3.05 -8.50 -5.54
CA LEU A 47 -2.60 -7.58 -6.58
C LEU A 47 -3.63 -6.49 -6.89
N LEU A 48 -3.12 -5.30 -7.20
CA LEU A 48 -3.92 -4.17 -7.67
C LEU A 48 -3.69 -3.93 -9.17
N ASP A 49 -4.78 -3.79 -9.90
CA ASP A 49 -4.81 -3.25 -11.25
C ASP A 49 -5.05 -1.73 -11.17
N ILE A 50 -4.00 -0.94 -11.36
CA ILE A 50 -4.02 0.52 -11.28
C ILE A 50 -3.85 1.09 -12.69
N LYS A 51 -4.89 1.81 -13.14
CA LYS A 51 -4.92 2.43 -14.47
C LYS A 51 -5.40 3.88 -14.41
N VAL A 52 -4.75 4.73 -15.20
CA VAL A 52 -5.12 6.12 -15.41
C VAL A 52 -5.47 6.35 -16.88
N GLU A 53 -6.59 7.01 -17.14
CA GLU A 53 -6.99 7.42 -18.49
C GLU A 53 -7.33 8.90 -18.54
N GLY A 54 -7.27 9.48 -19.74
CA GLY A 54 -7.59 10.90 -19.96
C GLY A 54 -6.41 11.85 -19.78
N LEU A 55 -5.20 11.31 -19.69
CA LEU A 55 -3.96 12.10 -19.74
C LEU A 55 -3.71 12.60 -21.17
N GLY A 56 -2.85 13.61 -21.31
CA GLY A 56 -2.24 13.96 -22.58
C GLY A 56 -1.33 12.82 -23.09
N PRO A 57 -1.10 12.70 -24.41
CA PRO A 57 -0.13 11.74 -24.94
C PRO A 57 1.27 12.02 -24.39
N ARG A 58 1.96 10.99 -23.89
CA ARG A 58 3.34 11.12 -23.34
C ARG A 58 3.44 12.13 -22.20
N GLU A 59 2.34 12.36 -21.49
CA GLU A 59 2.31 13.26 -20.33
C GLU A 59 2.98 12.58 -19.14
N ARG A 60 3.83 13.35 -18.43
CA ARG A 60 4.46 12.92 -17.19
C ARG A 60 3.56 13.19 -16.00
N VAL A 61 3.30 12.14 -15.22
CA VAL A 61 2.48 12.20 -14.02
C VAL A 61 3.20 11.54 -12.85
N THR A 62 2.92 12.04 -11.65
CA THR A 62 3.35 11.42 -10.39
C THR A 62 2.14 10.77 -9.76
N LEU A 63 2.23 9.47 -9.49
CA LEU A 63 1.29 8.79 -8.63
C LEU A 63 1.83 8.80 -7.20
N ARG A 64 0.96 9.11 -6.25
CA ARG A 64 1.26 9.04 -4.82
C ARG A 64 0.27 8.11 -4.15
N ALA A 65 0.75 7.21 -3.30
CA ALA A 65 -0.11 6.50 -2.37
C ALA A 65 0.09 7.07 -0.97
N SER A 66 -1.00 7.24 -0.24
CA SER A 66 -1.02 7.72 1.15
C SER A 66 -1.83 6.76 1.99
N ALA A 67 -1.31 6.35 3.16
CA ALA A 67 -1.99 5.43 4.05
C ALA A 67 -1.89 5.87 5.50
N GLY A 68 -3.03 5.83 6.21
CA GLY A 68 -3.06 6.06 7.65
C GLY A 68 -2.72 4.78 8.41
N SER A 69 -1.72 4.82 9.28
CA SER A 69 -1.42 3.73 10.22
C SER A 69 -2.41 3.70 11.37
N TYR A 70 -2.56 2.52 11.97
CA TYR A 70 -3.37 2.26 13.16
C TYR A 70 -2.95 3.09 14.40
N ARG A 71 -1.75 3.70 14.39
CA ARG A 71 -1.26 4.62 15.44
C ARG A 71 -1.33 6.11 15.04
N GLY A 72 -2.08 6.44 13.99
CA GLY A 72 -2.23 7.83 13.52
C GLY A 72 -1.02 8.39 12.76
N ARG A 73 -0.01 7.57 12.45
CA ARG A 73 1.12 7.97 11.59
C ARG A 73 0.70 7.88 10.12
N LEU A 74 1.06 8.89 9.32
CA LEU A 74 0.84 8.88 7.88
C LEU A 74 2.02 8.19 7.19
N PHE A 75 1.73 7.33 6.22
CA PHE A 75 2.70 6.74 5.32
C PHE A 75 2.44 7.26 3.92
N HIS A 76 3.50 7.45 3.14
CA HIS A 76 3.36 7.75 1.73
C HIS A 76 4.42 7.05 0.88
N SER A 77 4.11 6.92 -0.39
CA SER A 77 5.04 6.58 -1.44
C SER A 77 4.68 7.35 -2.70
N GLN A 78 5.63 7.52 -3.59
CA GLN A 78 5.43 8.16 -4.88
C GLN A 78 6.30 7.54 -5.97
N ALA A 79 5.76 7.55 -7.19
CA ALA A 79 6.52 7.19 -8.38
C ALA A 79 6.08 8.02 -9.58
N HIS A 80 7.03 8.27 -10.48
CA HIS A 80 6.84 9.05 -11.70
C HIS A 80 6.62 8.12 -12.89
N PHE A 81 5.66 8.46 -13.74
CA PHE A 81 5.29 7.68 -14.90
C PHE A 81 5.07 8.59 -16.12
N GLU A 82 5.09 7.97 -17.30
CA GLU A 82 4.72 8.61 -18.56
C GLU A 82 3.54 7.84 -19.19
N SER A 83 2.51 8.58 -19.60
CA SER A 83 1.38 8.01 -20.32
C SER A 83 1.79 7.52 -21.72
N ASP A 84 1.00 6.61 -22.28
CA ASP A 84 1.19 6.17 -23.66
C ASP A 84 0.78 7.25 -24.69
N GLY A 85 0.92 6.94 -25.98
CA GLY A 85 0.51 7.85 -27.06
C GLY A 85 -1.00 8.12 -27.14
N ARG A 86 -1.82 7.43 -26.33
CA ARG A 86 -3.27 7.58 -26.24
C ARG A 86 -3.70 8.23 -24.92
N GLY A 87 -2.76 8.64 -24.07
CA GLY A 87 -3.08 9.24 -22.78
C GLY A 87 -3.53 8.24 -21.71
N ARG A 88 -3.01 7.01 -21.78
CA ARG A 88 -3.30 5.93 -20.82
C ARG A 88 -2.05 5.51 -20.06
N LEU A 89 -2.24 5.11 -18.81
CA LEU A 89 -1.21 4.56 -17.95
C LEU A 89 -1.74 3.30 -17.26
N ASP A 90 -1.01 2.21 -17.36
CA ASP A 90 -1.26 0.91 -16.76
C ASP A 90 0.03 0.52 -16.01
N LEU A 91 -0.03 0.51 -14.68
CA LEU A 91 1.12 0.25 -13.81
C LEU A 91 1.66 -1.18 -13.97
N ALA A 92 0.86 -2.11 -14.51
CA ALA A 92 1.32 -3.46 -14.80
C ALA A 92 2.19 -3.56 -16.05
N ARG A 93 2.27 -2.50 -16.85
CA ARG A 93 2.96 -2.50 -18.15
C ARG A 93 4.00 -1.40 -18.28
N GLN A 94 3.74 -0.25 -17.67
CA GLN A 94 4.60 0.93 -17.79
C GLN A 94 5.55 1.03 -16.59
N PRO A 95 6.84 1.26 -16.83
CA PRO A 95 7.81 1.36 -15.75
C PRO A 95 7.67 2.69 -15.01
N ALA A 96 7.87 2.65 -13.69
CA ALA A 96 8.19 3.84 -12.92
C ALA A 96 9.56 4.38 -13.36
N LEU A 97 9.61 5.66 -13.68
CA LEU A 97 10.78 6.38 -14.16
C LEU A 97 11.63 6.97 -13.02
N GLY A 98 11.12 6.98 -11.80
CA GLY A 98 11.75 7.54 -10.61
C GLY A 98 10.76 7.68 -9.46
N GLY A 99 11.22 8.23 -8.35
CA GLY A 99 10.49 8.28 -7.08
C GLY A 99 11.06 7.26 -6.10
N ASP A 100 10.20 6.66 -5.27
CA ASP A 100 10.61 5.69 -4.25
C ASP A 100 10.97 4.30 -4.83
N PHE A 101 10.63 4.07 -6.10
CA PHE A 101 11.01 2.87 -6.85
C PHE A 101 11.06 3.16 -8.36
N THR A 102 11.64 2.21 -9.12
CA THR A 102 11.74 2.26 -10.59
C THR A 102 11.42 0.89 -11.18
N GLY A 103 11.10 0.84 -12.47
CA GLY A 103 10.76 -0.40 -13.17
C GLY A 103 9.26 -0.72 -13.16
N VAL A 104 8.89 -1.87 -13.75
CA VAL A 104 7.49 -2.31 -13.85
C VAL A 104 7.11 -3.02 -12.55
N GLU A 105 6.57 -2.26 -11.61
CA GLU A 105 6.26 -2.69 -10.25
C GLU A 105 4.78 -2.39 -9.93
N PRO A 106 3.82 -3.28 -10.27
CA PRO A 106 2.39 -3.02 -10.12
C PRO A 106 1.97 -2.70 -8.67
N MET A 107 2.64 -3.35 -7.71
CA MET A 107 2.45 -3.15 -6.27
C MET A 107 3.46 -2.17 -5.66
N GLY A 108 4.28 -1.52 -6.50
CA GLY A 108 5.31 -0.55 -6.13
C GLY A 108 4.86 0.45 -5.08
N LEU A 109 3.72 1.10 -5.34
CA LEU A 109 3.15 2.12 -4.46
C LEU A 109 2.77 1.58 -3.06
N LEU A 110 2.48 0.29 -2.91
CA LEU A 110 2.08 -0.30 -1.62
C LEU A 110 3.29 -0.75 -0.80
N TRP A 111 4.24 -1.47 -1.41
CA TRP A 111 5.40 -1.99 -0.68
C TRP A 111 6.44 -0.91 -0.36
N SER A 112 6.47 0.19 -1.12
CA SER A 112 7.38 1.33 -0.89
C SER A 112 6.82 2.40 0.06
N LEU A 113 5.68 2.13 0.72
CA LEU A 113 5.13 3.04 1.73
C LEU A 113 6.13 3.26 2.88
N THR A 114 6.54 4.50 3.08
CA THR A 114 7.44 4.91 4.17
C THR A 114 6.74 5.89 5.12
N PRO A 115 7.12 5.90 6.41
CA PRO A 115 6.53 6.82 7.38
C PRO A 115 6.86 8.27 7.04
N ALA A 116 5.84 9.12 6.97
CA ALA A 116 6.01 10.54 6.73
C ALA A 116 6.70 11.21 7.94
N GLY A 117 7.84 11.87 7.72
CA GLY A 117 8.47 12.75 8.70
C GLY A 117 9.27 12.07 9.82
N SER A 118 9.77 10.84 9.63
CA SER A 118 10.71 10.22 10.58
C SER A 118 12.03 9.82 9.91
N GLU A 119 13.14 10.32 10.48
CA GLU A 119 14.51 9.91 10.15
C GLU A 119 14.91 8.56 10.79
N ASP A 120 14.03 7.95 11.60
CA ASP A 120 14.26 6.67 12.27
C ASP A 120 13.77 5.47 11.42
N PRO A 121 14.67 4.71 10.77
CA PRO A 121 14.30 3.59 9.90
C PRO A 121 13.85 2.34 10.67
N CYS A 122 14.14 2.30 11.98
CA CYS A 122 14.06 1.09 12.81
C CYS A 122 12.63 0.76 13.28
N HIS A 123 11.69 1.69 13.18
CA HIS A 123 10.34 1.47 13.67
C HIS A 123 9.39 1.03 12.55
N SER A 124 9.63 -0.18 12.03
CA SER A 124 8.60 -1.00 11.38
C SER A 124 7.52 -1.34 12.41
N GLN A 125 6.66 -0.37 12.73
CA GLN A 125 5.56 -0.56 13.67
C GLN A 125 4.42 -1.26 12.94
N ARG A 126 4.62 -2.55 12.65
CA ARG A 126 3.56 -3.40 12.14
C ARG A 126 2.45 -3.53 13.18
N PRO A 127 1.20 -3.66 12.74
CA PRO A 127 0.11 -3.94 13.65
C PRO A 127 0.40 -5.18 14.49
N ARG A 128 0.42 -5.01 15.81
CA ARG A 128 0.57 -6.14 16.73
C ARG A 128 -0.81 -6.70 17.05
N GLY A 129 -1.18 -7.77 16.35
CA GLY A 129 -2.43 -8.52 16.50
C GLY A 129 -3.29 -8.56 15.23
N VAL A 130 -4.40 -9.32 15.25
CA VAL A 130 -5.36 -9.32 14.12
C VAL A 130 -5.84 -7.90 13.85
N LEU A 131 -5.46 -7.37 12.70
CA LEU A 131 -6.01 -6.13 12.18
C LEU A 131 -7.50 -6.31 11.93
N LYS A 132 -8.31 -5.82 12.88
CA LYS A 132 -9.77 -5.74 12.73
C LYS A 132 -10.20 -4.61 11.80
N THR A 133 -9.27 -3.74 11.41
CA THR A 133 -9.50 -2.62 10.51
C THR A 133 -8.59 -2.75 9.28
N PRO A 134 -9.08 -2.40 8.08
CA PRO A 134 -8.24 -2.42 6.89
C PRO A 134 -7.27 -1.24 6.90
N LEU A 135 -6.13 -1.42 6.23
CA LEU A 135 -5.30 -0.31 5.82
C LEU A 135 -6.05 0.46 4.73
N LYS A 136 -6.38 1.72 5.00
CA LYS A 136 -7.01 2.61 4.02
C LYS A 136 -5.92 3.32 3.26
N VAL A 137 -5.88 3.12 1.94
CA VAL A 137 -4.90 3.71 1.04
C VAL A 137 -5.63 4.62 0.06
N GLU A 138 -5.19 5.86 -0.05
CA GLU A 138 -5.58 6.78 -1.10
C GLU A 138 -4.48 6.82 -2.16
N VAL A 139 -4.83 6.61 -3.41
CA VAL A 139 -3.95 6.78 -4.56
C VAL A 139 -4.37 8.05 -5.29
N THR A 140 -3.43 8.96 -5.53
CA THR A 140 -3.66 10.23 -6.21
C THR A 140 -2.73 10.40 -7.40
N VAL A 141 -3.25 11.00 -8.48
CA VAL A 141 -2.49 11.34 -9.70
C VAL A 141 -2.24 12.84 -9.71
N HIS A 142 -0.99 13.25 -9.94
CA HIS A 142 -0.58 14.65 -10.00
C HIS A 142 0.23 14.90 -11.28
N PRO A 143 0.24 16.14 -11.82
CA PRO A 143 1.25 16.52 -12.80
C PRO A 143 2.64 16.37 -12.17
N THR A 144 3.62 15.82 -12.90
CA THR A 144 4.98 15.73 -12.36
C THR A 144 5.59 17.14 -12.23
N PRO A 145 6.11 17.52 -11.05
CA PRO A 145 6.79 18.80 -10.88
C PRO A 145 8.00 18.94 -11.81
N GLN A 146 8.24 20.15 -12.31
CA GLN A 146 9.40 20.45 -13.15
C GLN A 146 10.72 20.42 -12.33
N GLN A 147 10.63 20.67 -11.02
CA GLN A 147 11.73 20.64 -10.08
C GLN A 147 11.36 19.73 -8.90
N PRO A 148 12.25 18.82 -8.46
CA PRO A 148 11.96 17.87 -7.38
C PRO A 148 11.58 18.50 -6.03
N GLU A 149 12.07 19.71 -5.75
CA GLU A 149 11.83 20.40 -4.47
C GLU A 149 10.44 21.04 -4.37
N VAL A 150 9.69 21.10 -5.49
CA VAL A 150 8.36 21.71 -5.52
C VAL A 150 7.33 20.69 -5.03
N PRO A 151 6.48 21.04 -4.04
CA PRO A 151 5.39 20.18 -3.60
C PRO A 151 4.46 19.78 -4.74
N LEU A 152 3.90 18.58 -4.65
CA LEU A 152 2.89 18.13 -5.59
C LEU A 152 1.69 19.10 -5.58
N GLY A 153 1.30 19.54 -6.78
CA GLY A 153 0.11 20.36 -7.00
C GLY A 153 -1.20 19.60 -6.72
N PRO A 154 -2.36 20.18 -7.05
CA PRO A 154 -3.65 19.51 -6.85
C PRO A 154 -3.72 18.16 -7.60
N ALA A 155 -4.42 17.19 -7.03
CA ALA A 155 -4.63 15.89 -7.67
C ALA A 155 -5.56 16.03 -8.88
N LEU A 156 -5.18 15.43 -10.00
CA LEU A 156 -5.98 15.31 -11.21
C LEU A 156 -7.11 14.28 -11.02
N ALA A 157 -6.82 13.22 -10.28
CA ALA A 157 -7.76 12.16 -9.93
C ALA A 157 -7.32 11.48 -8.62
N SER A 158 -8.27 10.87 -7.91
CA SER A 158 -7.99 10.07 -6.72
C SER A 158 -8.86 8.81 -6.67
N ALA A 159 -8.35 7.78 -5.99
CA ALA A 159 -9.06 6.54 -5.74
C ALA A 159 -8.70 6.04 -4.34
N HIS A 160 -9.69 5.45 -3.66
CA HIS A 160 -9.51 4.87 -2.34
C HIS A 160 -9.62 3.35 -2.43
N VAL A 161 -8.71 2.66 -1.73
CA VAL A 161 -8.74 1.21 -1.55
C VAL A 161 -8.56 0.81 -0.09
N GLN A 162 -9.10 -0.36 0.25
CA GLN A 162 -9.01 -0.97 1.57
C GLN A 162 -8.27 -2.29 1.47
N ARG A 163 -7.18 -2.45 2.23
CA ARG A 163 -6.37 -3.67 2.27
C ARG A 163 -6.53 -4.36 3.62
N TRP A 164 -7.09 -5.57 3.61
CA TRP A 164 -7.34 -6.37 4.80
C TRP A 164 -6.20 -7.36 5.03
N PHE A 165 -5.78 -7.50 6.30
CA PHE A 165 -4.77 -8.49 6.68
C PHE A 165 -5.39 -9.76 7.27
N SER A 166 -6.70 -9.78 7.47
CA SER A 166 -7.43 -10.90 8.03
C SER A 166 -8.87 -10.91 7.51
N SER A 167 -9.50 -12.09 7.53
CA SER A 167 -10.90 -12.28 7.17
C SER A 167 -11.70 -12.67 8.41
N PRO A 168 -12.94 -12.19 8.58
CA PRO A 168 -13.82 -12.58 9.68
C PRO A 168 -14.19 -14.08 9.65
N GLN A 169 -13.95 -14.76 8.53
CA GLN A 169 -14.22 -16.20 8.37
C GLN A 169 -13.13 -17.08 8.98
N LEU A 170 -11.96 -16.50 9.31
CA LEU A 170 -10.90 -17.25 9.95
C LEU A 170 -11.29 -17.61 11.39
N SER A 171 -11.01 -18.84 11.78
CA SER A 171 -11.03 -19.20 13.19
C SER A 171 -9.72 -18.79 13.83
N ARG A 172 -9.80 -18.09 14.96
CA ARG A 172 -8.65 -17.61 15.71
C ARG A 172 -8.65 -18.21 17.11
N THR A 173 -7.64 -19.00 17.44
CA THR A 173 -7.50 -19.64 18.75
C THR A 173 -6.18 -19.22 19.40
N ARG A 174 -6.27 -18.51 20.53
CA ARG A 174 -5.09 -18.19 21.34
C ARG A 174 -4.60 -19.45 22.04
N LEU A 175 -3.30 -19.70 21.99
CA LEU A 175 -2.65 -20.83 22.65
C LEU A 175 -1.98 -20.37 23.93
N GLN A 176 -2.30 -21.08 25.01
CA GLN A 176 -1.67 -20.93 26.32
C GLN A 176 -1.58 -22.32 26.97
N THR A 177 -0.95 -23.26 26.26
CA THR A 177 -0.85 -24.67 26.65
C THR A 177 0.62 -25.02 26.81
N GLY A 178 0.99 -25.60 27.97
CA GLY A 178 2.40 -25.86 28.26
C GLY A 178 3.24 -24.58 28.17
N SER A 179 4.38 -24.66 27.49
CA SER A 179 5.25 -23.51 27.23
C SER A 179 4.80 -22.68 26.03
N LEU A 180 3.92 -23.22 25.18
CA LEU A 180 3.49 -22.55 23.95
C LEU A 180 2.63 -21.33 24.22
N ARG A 181 3.03 -20.21 23.61
CA ARG A 181 2.26 -18.97 23.48
C ARG A 181 2.13 -18.65 22.01
N GLY A 182 0.98 -18.14 21.59
CA GLY A 182 0.77 -17.77 20.20
C GLY A 182 -0.68 -17.84 19.79
N VAL A 183 -0.92 -17.79 18.49
CA VAL A 183 -2.27 -17.86 17.93
C VAL A 183 -2.29 -18.80 16.74
N LEU A 184 -3.18 -19.80 16.81
CA LEU A 184 -3.53 -20.63 15.67
C LEU A 184 -4.65 -19.97 14.88
N LEU A 185 -4.41 -19.77 13.58
CA LEU A 185 -5.38 -19.26 12.62
C LEU A 185 -5.74 -20.38 11.65
N LEU A 186 -7.03 -20.68 11.55
CA LEU A 186 -7.55 -21.72 10.66
C LEU A 186 -8.44 -21.10 9.58
N PRO A 187 -8.31 -21.54 8.31
CA PRO A 187 -9.26 -21.23 7.26
C PRO A 187 -10.66 -21.76 7.61
N PRO A 188 -11.73 -21.19 7.01
CA PRO A 188 -13.06 -21.77 7.12
C PRO A 188 -13.11 -23.17 6.50
N GLY A 189 -13.97 -24.03 7.04
CA GLY A 189 -14.20 -25.40 6.57
C GLY A 189 -13.68 -26.49 7.52
N ASP A 190 -13.85 -27.73 7.10
CA ASP A 190 -13.55 -28.91 7.92
C ASP A 190 -12.08 -29.32 7.88
N GLY A 191 -11.34 -28.86 6.86
CA GLY A 191 -9.94 -29.22 6.65
C GLY A 191 -9.80 -30.66 6.13
N PRO A 192 -8.63 -31.29 6.33
CA PRO A 192 -7.45 -30.74 6.97
C PRO A 192 -6.70 -29.76 6.05
N PHE A 193 -6.04 -28.77 6.64
CA PHE A 193 -5.28 -27.75 5.94
C PHE A 193 -3.77 -28.04 6.07
N PRO A 194 -2.94 -27.63 5.10
CA PRO A 194 -1.49 -27.64 5.27
C PRO A 194 -1.08 -26.73 6.44
N GLY A 195 -0.35 -27.29 7.41
CA GLY A 195 0.11 -26.57 8.60
C GLY A 195 1.42 -25.81 8.39
N LEU A 196 1.54 -24.62 8.98
CA LEU A 196 2.80 -23.86 9.04
C LEU A 196 2.97 -23.13 10.37
N ILE A 197 4.23 -22.82 10.69
CA ILE A 197 4.61 -21.99 11.83
C ILE A 197 5.19 -20.70 11.27
N ASP A 198 4.59 -19.58 11.67
CA ASP A 198 4.95 -18.24 11.27
C ASP A 198 5.65 -17.52 12.43
N MET A 199 6.89 -17.07 12.21
CA MET A 199 7.71 -16.43 13.24
C MET A 199 8.26 -15.08 12.79
N PHE A 200 8.28 -14.14 13.72
CA PHE A 200 8.88 -12.81 13.55
C PHE A 200 10.04 -12.61 14.52
N GLY A 201 11.13 -12.02 14.02
CA GLY A 201 12.39 -11.86 14.76
C GLY A 201 12.44 -10.68 15.74
N ASP A 202 11.49 -9.75 15.66
CA ASP A 202 11.43 -8.52 16.45
C ASP A 202 10.78 -8.69 17.84
N GLY A 203 10.30 -9.90 18.14
CA GLY A 203 9.64 -10.22 19.40
C GLY A 203 8.20 -9.70 19.48
N GLY A 204 7.49 -10.12 20.51
CA GLY A 204 6.04 -9.97 20.58
C GLY A 204 5.32 -10.90 19.60
N LEU A 205 3.99 -10.78 19.57
CA LEU A 205 3.13 -11.51 18.63
C LEU A 205 2.72 -10.58 17.47
N ASP A 206 3.06 -10.98 16.26
CA ASP A 206 2.54 -10.42 15.00
C ASP A 206 1.73 -11.52 14.28
N GLU A 207 0.46 -11.24 14.03
CA GLU A 207 -0.50 -12.16 13.40
C GLU A 207 -0.74 -11.83 11.93
N SER A 208 -0.14 -10.76 11.39
CA SER A 208 -0.48 -10.20 10.09
C SER A 208 -0.20 -11.17 8.94
N ARG A 209 1.00 -11.76 8.90
CA ARG A 209 1.40 -12.72 7.86
C ARG A 209 0.70 -14.07 8.04
N ALA A 210 0.65 -14.59 9.27
CA ALA A 210 -0.13 -15.79 9.58
C ALA A 210 -1.61 -15.67 9.17
N SER A 211 -2.23 -14.49 9.37
CA SER A 211 -3.62 -14.23 8.97
C SER A 211 -3.81 -14.26 7.45
N LEU A 212 -2.91 -13.63 6.70
CA LEU A 212 -2.93 -13.68 5.24
C LEU A 212 -2.73 -15.12 4.74
N LEU A 213 -1.79 -15.86 5.30
CA LEU A 213 -1.56 -17.27 4.97
C LEU A 213 -2.80 -18.13 5.27
N ALA A 214 -3.50 -17.88 6.38
CA ALA A 214 -4.75 -18.57 6.68
C ALA A 214 -5.88 -18.21 5.70
N CYS A 215 -5.96 -16.97 5.24
CA CYS A 215 -6.86 -16.59 4.13
C CYS A 215 -6.54 -17.35 2.82
N ARG A 216 -5.30 -17.82 2.63
CA ARG A 216 -4.87 -18.62 1.48
C ARG A 216 -4.96 -20.14 1.70
N GLY A 217 -5.60 -20.58 2.78
CA GLY A 217 -5.91 -22.00 3.01
C GLY A 217 -4.90 -22.77 3.89
N PHE A 218 -4.00 -22.09 4.59
CA PHE A 218 -3.05 -22.72 5.52
C PHE A 218 -3.55 -22.69 6.97
N ALA A 219 -3.31 -23.75 7.74
CA ALA A 219 -3.39 -23.68 9.20
C ALA A 219 -2.11 -23.01 9.72
N ALA A 220 -2.19 -21.72 10.06
CA ALA A 220 -1.03 -20.90 10.38
C ALA A 220 -0.92 -20.65 11.89
N LEU A 221 0.18 -21.09 12.50
CA LEU A 221 0.51 -20.78 13.89
C LEU A 221 1.42 -19.54 13.93
N ALA A 222 0.89 -18.40 14.37
CA ALA A 222 1.70 -17.22 14.72
C ALA A 222 2.41 -17.48 16.06
N LEU A 223 3.73 -17.68 16.00
CA LEU A 223 4.57 -18.06 17.13
C LEU A 223 5.52 -16.92 17.51
N PRO A 224 5.30 -16.23 18.65
CA PRO A 224 6.23 -15.26 19.20
C PRO A 224 7.46 -15.98 19.77
N LEU A 225 8.63 -15.37 19.58
CA LEU A 225 9.90 -15.91 20.06
C LEU A 225 10.24 -15.48 21.49
N PHE A 226 9.91 -14.23 21.83
CA PHE A 226 10.16 -13.58 23.12
C PHE A 226 9.25 -12.34 23.23
N GLY A 227 9.22 -11.65 24.37
CA GLY A 227 8.54 -10.35 24.52
C GLY A 227 7.01 -10.42 24.41
N TYR A 228 6.42 -11.59 24.69
CA TYR A 228 4.99 -11.83 24.63
C TYR A 228 4.53 -12.66 25.83
N GLU A 229 3.54 -12.14 26.58
CA GLU A 229 3.01 -12.79 27.78
C GLU A 229 4.12 -13.12 28.81
N ASP A 230 4.20 -14.38 29.23
CA ASP A 230 5.19 -14.93 30.16
C ASP A 230 6.45 -15.48 29.46
N LEU A 231 6.61 -15.27 28.15
CA LEU A 231 7.88 -15.51 27.48
C LEU A 231 8.96 -14.52 27.97
N PRO A 232 10.25 -14.88 27.87
CA PRO A 232 11.34 -13.99 28.24
C PRO A 232 11.21 -12.61 27.57
N PRO A 233 11.52 -11.50 28.25
CA PRO A 233 11.34 -10.15 27.68
C PRO A 233 12.31 -9.86 26.52
N ILE A 234 13.43 -10.56 26.46
CA ILE A 234 14.44 -10.52 25.40
C ILE A 234 14.91 -11.93 25.10
N MET A 235 15.23 -12.22 23.83
CA MET A 235 15.88 -13.47 23.45
C MET A 235 17.37 -13.39 23.79
N LYS A 236 17.81 -14.20 24.75
CA LYS A 236 19.25 -14.41 25.04
C LYS A 236 19.76 -15.68 24.40
N ASP A 237 18.97 -16.75 24.51
CA ASP A 237 19.27 -18.07 23.96
C ASP A 237 18.05 -18.61 23.19
N LEU A 238 18.30 -19.41 22.15
CA LEU A 238 17.25 -20.05 21.37
C LEU A 238 16.84 -21.38 22.02
N ASN A 239 15.63 -21.44 22.59
CA ASN A 239 15.11 -22.66 23.17
C ASN A 239 14.52 -23.57 22.08
N LEU A 240 15.25 -24.61 21.67
CA LEU A 240 14.82 -25.55 20.62
C LEU A 240 13.58 -26.38 21.03
N ASP A 241 13.44 -26.69 22.31
CA ASP A 241 12.33 -27.50 22.82
C ASP A 241 10.98 -26.77 22.62
N TYR A 242 10.99 -25.45 22.73
CA TYR A 242 9.81 -24.60 22.45
C TYR A 242 9.33 -24.75 21.00
N PHE A 243 10.25 -24.76 20.04
CA PHE A 243 9.91 -24.93 18.63
C PHE A 243 9.50 -26.37 18.30
N GLU A 244 10.10 -27.36 18.97
CA GLU A 244 9.69 -28.76 18.84
C GLU A 244 8.26 -28.97 19.37
N GLU A 245 7.92 -28.38 20.52
CA GLU A 245 6.56 -28.40 21.08
C GLU A 245 5.56 -27.78 20.08
N ALA A 246 5.91 -26.65 19.45
CA ALA A 246 5.07 -25.98 18.46
C ALA A 246 4.88 -26.84 17.19
N ALA A 247 5.95 -27.48 16.71
CA ALA A 247 5.89 -28.37 15.56
C ALA A 247 5.00 -29.59 15.83
N LYS A 248 5.15 -30.22 17.01
CA LYS A 248 4.28 -31.33 17.44
C LYS A 248 2.82 -30.89 17.57
N PHE A 249 2.57 -29.70 18.12
CA PHE A 249 1.23 -29.14 18.22
C PHE A 249 0.57 -29.02 16.85
N VAL A 250 1.22 -28.37 15.86
CA VAL A 250 0.67 -28.21 14.51
C VAL A 250 0.46 -29.56 13.80
N GLN A 251 1.41 -30.49 13.91
CA GLN A 251 1.32 -31.81 13.29
C GLN A 251 0.19 -32.67 13.88
N SER A 252 -0.02 -32.58 15.19
CA SER A 252 -1.07 -33.32 15.90
C SER A 252 -2.46 -32.68 15.78
N HIS A 253 -2.55 -31.44 15.30
CA HIS A 253 -3.81 -30.72 15.25
C HIS A 253 -4.77 -31.37 14.22
N PRO A 254 -6.02 -31.72 14.59
CA PRO A 254 -6.94 -32.44 13.71
C PRO A 254 -7.18 -31.76 12.35
N LYS A 255 -7.18 -30.42 12.34
CA LYS A 255 -7.34 -29.60 11.13
C LYS A 255 -6.03 -29.18 10.45
N GLY A 256 -4.85 -29.51 10.99
CA GLY A 256 -3.54 -29.07 10.50
C GLY A 256 -2.72 -30.15 9.77
N SER A 257 -3.26 -31.36 9.64
CA SER A 257 -2.54 -32.55 9.12
C SER A 257 -2.71 -32.76 7.60
N GLY A 258 -3.23 -31.75 6.89
CA GLY A 258 -3.62 -31.87 5.49
C GLY A 258 -2.41 -31.80 4.59
N MET A 259 -1.86 -32.96 4.26
CA MET A 259 -0.68 -33.12 3.39
C MET A 259 0.62 -32.63 4.04
N LEU A 260 1.00 -33.27 5.14
CA LEU A 260 2.42 -33.51 5.40
C LEU A 260 2.92 -34.47 4.30
N GLU A 261 3.37 -33.95 3.15
CA GLU A 261 4.43 -34.65 2.45
C GLU A 261 5.54 -34.85 3.47
N ARG A 262 5.77 -36.11 3.84
CA ARG A 262 6.75 -36.55 4.82
C ARG A 262 8.05 -35.77 4.58
N ASN A 263 8.33 -34.79 5.44
CA ASN A 263 9.56 -33.99 5.55
C ASN A 263 9.58 -32.51 5.07
N VAL A 264 8.49 -31.75 5.03
CA VAL A 264 8.63 -30.28 4.91
C VAL A 264 7.75 -29.48 5.88
N LEU A 265 8.20 -29.35 7.13
CA LEU A 265 7.80 -28.23 7.97
C LEU A 265 8.45 -26.97 7.37
N LYS A 266 7.70 -26.13 6.64
CA LYS A 266 8.24 -24.86 6.14
C LYS A 266 8.27 -23.85 7.28
N ILE A 267 9.40 -23.82 7.99
CA ILE A 267 9.74 -22.71 8.87
C ILE A 267 10.09 -21.51 7.98
N LYS A 268 9.25 -20.48 8.01
CA LYS A 268 9.62 -19.17 7.45
C LYS A 268 9.94 -18.22 8.58
N SER A 269 11.23 -17.95 8.74
CA SER A 269 11.72 -16.78 9.45
C SER A 269 12.09 -15.74 8.39
N LEU A 270 11.57 -14.52 8.51
CA LEU A 270 12.05 -13.38 7.75
C LEU A 270 12.59 -12.37 8.76
N THR A 271 13.92 -12.30 8.85
CA THR A 271 14.64 -11.21 9.52
C THR A 271 15.11 -10.23 8.43
N LEU A 272 14.96 -8.93 8.70
CA LEU A 272 15.22 -7.79 7.81
C LEU A 272 16.30 -8.03 6.73
N GLY A 273 15.84 -8.11 5.49
CA GLY A 273 16.63 -7.90 4.28
C GLY A 273 15.66 -7.42 3.19
N GLU A 274 15.85 -6.18 2.70
CA GLU A 274 14.98 -5.49 1.72
C GLU A 274 14.72 -6.28 0.42
N SER A 275 15.47 -7.35 0.15
CA SER A 275 15.38 -8.09 -1.11
C SER A 275 14.28 -9.17 -1.15
N GLU A 276 13.88 -9.76 -0.03
CA GLU A 276 12.89 -10.86 -0.04
C GLU A 276 11.43 -10.38 0.06
N TYR A 277 11.21 -9.12 0.43
CA TYR A 277 9.88 -8.50 0.41
C TYR A 277 9.28 -8.42 -1.01
N ARG A 278 10.13 -8.34 -2.03
CA ARG A 278 9.74 -8.27 -3.45
C ARG A 278 9.09 -9.55 -3.99
N LYS A 279 9.20 -10.68 -3.29
CA LYS A 279 8.66 -11.98 -3.76
C LYS A 279 7.23 -12.26 -3.30
N TRP A 280 6.67 -11.43 -2.42
CA TRP A 280 5.35 -11.64 -1.83
C TRP A 280 4.33 -10.55 -2.19
N TYR A 281 4.72 -9.59 -3.04
CA TYR A 281 3.88 -8.53 -3.59
C TYR A 281 3.99 -8.51 -5.12
#